data_AF-A0A8S2RH33-F1
#
_entry.id   AF-A0A8S2RH33-F1
#
_cell.length_a   1.000
_cell.length_b   1.000
_cell.length_c   1.000
_cell.angle_alpha   90.00
_cell.angle_beta   90.00
_cell.angle_gamma   90.00
#
_symmetry.space_group_name_H-M   'P 1'
#
loop_
_entity.id
_entity.type
_entity.pdbx_description
1 polymer ?
#
loop_
_entity_poly.entity_id
_entity_poly.type
_entity_poly.pdbx_seq_one_letter_code
_entity_poly.pdbx_strand_id
1 'polypeptide(L)'
;MPRRIENVSSINIESGEIKLKRLHETINNFNEYIISACRSNMDIKYIFSGSDGKALVYYITDYVTKSNLSFHDTFSLVLKAIQSLEKQKLNIDAA
;
A
#
# COMPACT_ATOMS: atom_id res chain seq x y z
N MET A 1 0.16 -9.92 -2.34
CA MET A 1 0.05 -11.05 -3.29
C MET A 1 1.45 -11.46 -3.69
N PRO A 2 1.79 -12.77 -3.64
CA PRO A 2 3.08 -13.27 -4.09
C PRO A 2 3.36 -12.84 -5.53
N ARG A 3 4.51 -12.22 -5.77
CA ARG A 3 4.94 -11.84 -7.12
C ARG A 3 5.87 -12.89 -7.70
N ARG A 4 5.84 -13.04 -9.03
CA ARG A 4 6.72 -13.95 -9.77
C ARG A 4 8.19 -13.69 -9.44
N ILE A 5 8.94 -14.72 -9.10
CA ILE A 5 10.39 -14.62 -8.90
C ILE A 5 11.06 -14.57 -10.27
N GLU A 6 11.94 -13.58 -10.46
CA GLU A 6 12.74 -13.41 -11.68
C GLU A 6 14.21 -13.50 -11.26
N ASN A 7 14.96 -14.45 -11.79
CA ASN A 7 16.35 -14.69 -11.36
C ASN A 7 17.33 -13.64 -11.90
N VAL A 8 16.98 -12.99 -12.99
CA VAL A 8 17.78 -11.99 -13.71
C VAL A 8 16.89 -10.86 -14.21
N SER A 9 17.45 -9.66 -14.29
CA SER A 9 16.76 -8.54 -14.93
C SER A 9 16.89 -8.68 -16.45
N SER A 10 15.79 -8.56 -17.18
CA SER A 10 15.73 -8.75 -18.63
C SER A 10 14.74 -7.78 -19.27
N ILE A 11 14.99 -7.44 -20.53
CA ILE A 11 14.07 -6.64 -21.34
C ILE A 11 13.59 -7.50 -22.49
N ASN A 12 12.26 -7.62 -22.64
CA ASN A 12 11.67 -8.23 -23.81
C ASN A 12 11.62 -7.18 -24.94
N ILE A 13 12.35 -7.43 -26.01
CA ILE A 13 12.56 -6.45 -27.09
C ILE A 13 11.28 -6.23 -27.92
N GLU A 14 10.46 -7.27 -28.10
CA GLU A 14 9.23 -7.18 -28.91
C GLU A 14 8.11 -6.43 -28.19
N SER A 15 7.96 -6.66 -26.87
CA SER A 15 6.91 -6.03 -26.07
C SER A 15 7.36 -4.78 -25.32
N GLY A 16 8.67 -4.53 -25.25
CA GLY A 16 9.26 -3.49 -24.40
C GLY A 16 9.15 -3.80 -22.89
N GLU A 17 8.69 -4.99 -22.49
CA GLU A 17 8.48 -5.34 -21.09
C GLU A 17 9.82 -5.47 -20.35
N ILE A 18 9.96 -4.72 -19.25
CA ILE A 18 11.14 -4.78 -18.37
C ILE A 18 10.81 -5.64 -17.15
N LYS A 19 11.58 -6.71 -16.97
CA LYS A 19 11.52 -7.60 -15.79
C LYS A 19 12.76 -7.35 -14.94
N LEU A 20 12.53 -7.10 -13.65
CA LEU A 20 13.61 -6.89 -12.69
C LEU A 20 13.80 -8.17 -11.87
N LYS A 21 15.07 -8.49 -11.57
CA LYS A 21 15.42 -9.56 -10.66
C LYS A 21 14.72 -9.38 -9.31
N ARG A 22 14.13 -10.46 -8.81
CA ARG A 22 13.42 -10.50 -7.52
C ARG A 22 13.86 -11.73 -6.74
N LEU A 23 14.40 -11.52 -5.54
CA LEU A 23 14.90 -12.61 -4.67
C LEU A 23 13.81 -13.27 -3.81
N HIS A 24 12.70 -12.57 -3.57
CA HIS A 24 11.61 -13.05 -2.74
C HIS A 24 10.26 -12.53 -3.25
N GLU A 25 9.24 -13.38 -3.24
CA GLU A 25 7.92 -13.10 -3.82
C GLU A 25 7.16 -11.96 -3.12
N THR A 26 7.43 -11.71 -1.85
CA THR A 26 6.78 -10.63 -1.07
C THR A 26 7.50 -9.29 -1.18
N ILE A 27 8.68 -9.26 -1.82
CA ILE A 27 9.46 -8.03 -1.99
C ILE A 27 8.93 -7.27 -3.20
N ASN A 28 8.62 -5.99 -2.98
CA ASN A 28 8.30 -5.05 -4.04
C ASN A 28 9.52 -4.74 -4.90
N ASN A 29 9.28 -4.34 -6.14
CA ASN A 29 10.36 -3.77 -6.94
C ASN A 29 10.77 -2.41 -6.35
N PHE A 30 12.07 -2.21 -6.20
CA PHE A 30 12.63 -0.97 -5.69
C PHE A 30 13.86 -0.56 -6.51
N ASN A 31 14.25 0.70 -6.35
CA ASN A 31 15.48 1.27 -6.88
C ASN A 31 16.28 1.80 -5.68
N GLU A 32 17.56 1.42 -5.61
CA GLU A 32 18.44 1.74 -4.47
C GLU A 32 18.65 3.24 -4.27
N TYR A 33 18.70 4.02 -5.35
CA TYR A 33 18.89 5.47 -5.28
C TYR A 33 17.62 6.17 -4.81
N ILE A 34 16.47 5.78 -5.35
CA ILE A 34 15.18 6.41 -4.98
C ILE A 34 14.81 6.05 -3.54
N ILE A 35 14.99 4.81 -3.09
CA ILE A 35 14.71 4.45 -1.68
C ILE A 35 15.62 5.22 -0.72
N SER A 36 16.90 5.41 -1.09
CA SER A 36 17.84 6.19 -0.30
C SER A 36 17.44 7.67 -0.24
N ALA A 37 16.97 8.25 -1.35
CA ALA A 37 16.58 9.64 -1.43
C ALA A 37 15.24 9.91 -0.71
N CYS A 38 14.22 9.08 -0.95
CA CYS A 38 12.87 9.29 -0.44
C CYS A 38 12.67 8.75 0.99
N ARG A 39 13.54 7.83 1.44
CA ARG A 39 13.45 7.18 2.76
C ARG A 39 12.07 6.60 3.07
N SER A 40 11.36 6.15 2.04
CA SER A 40 10.00 5.63 2.11
C SER A 40 9.88 4.33 1.33
N ASN A 41 8.87 3.52 1.66
CA ASN A 41 8.61 2.26 0.97
C ASN A 41 8.24 2.53 -0.50
N MET A 42 8.67 1.63 -1.39
CA MET A 42 8.45 1.77 -2.83
C MET A 42 7.80 0.52 -3.43
N ASP A 43 7.01 0.73 -4.49
CA ASP A 43 6.54 -0.34 -5.37
C ASP A 43 6.59 0.14 -6.82
N ILE A 44 7.64 -0.27 -7.55
CA ILE A 44 7.88 0.16 -8.94
C ILE A 44 7.33 -0.89 -9.92
N LYS A 45 6.37 -0.50 -10.74
CA LYS A 45 5.83 -1.32 -11.83
C LYS A 45 5.97 -0.62 -13.17
N TYR A 46 6.54 -1.33 -14.14
CA TYR A 46 6.56 -0.90 -15.53
C TYR A 46 5.21 -1.20 -16.20
N ILE A 47 4.75 -0.28 -17.05
CA ILE A 47 3.43 -0.32 -17.66
C ILE A 47 3.62 -0.19 -19.17
N PHE A 48 3.93 -1.32 -19.81
CA PHE A 48 4.16 -1.40 -21.25
C PHE A 48 3.05 -2.15 -21.99
N SER A 49 2.17 -2.86 -21.28
CA SER A 49 1.03 -3.56 -21.87
C SER A 49 -0.27 -2.78 -21.68
N GLY A 50 -1.19 -2.88 -22.65
CA GLY A 50 -2.53 -2.29 -22.53
C GLY A 50 -3.33 -2.87 -21.36
N SER A 51 -3.08 -4.14 -21.00
CA SER A 51 -3.63 -4.77 -19.80
C SER A 51 -3.12 -4.14 -18.51
N ASP A 52 -1.82 -3.88 -18.39
CA ASP A 52 -1.25 -3.21 -17.22
C ASP A 52 -1.75 -1.78 -17.12
N GLY A 53 -1.86 -1.08 -18.25
CA GLY A 53 -2.42 0.27 -18.30
C GLY A 53 -3.88 0.31 -17.81
N LYS A 54 -4.72 -0.62 -18.29
CA LYS A 54 -6.10 -0.75 -17.82
C LYS A 54 -6.15 -1.06 -16.32
N ALA A 55 -5.34 -2.01 -15.85
CA ALA A 55 -5.26 -2.35 -14.43
C ALA A 55 -4.83 -1.16 -13.56
N LEU A 56 -3.88 -0.34 -14.03
CA LEU A 56 -3.46 0.88 -13.35
C LEU A 56 -4.61 1.87 -13.25
N VAL A 57 -5.32 2.13 -14.35
CA VAL A 57 -6.44 3.07 -14.35
C VAL A 57 -7.51 2.61 -13.36
N TYR A 58 -7.88 1.33 -13.39
CA TYR A 58 -8.81 0.77 -12.39
C TYR A 58 -8.31 0.98 -10.96
N TYR A 59 -7.04 0.69 -10.70
CA TYR A 59 -6.45 0.84 -9.36
C TYR A 59 -6.49 2.30 -8.88
N ILE A 60 -6.10 3.24 -9.73
CA ILE A 60 -6.13 4.67 -9.39
C ILE A 60 -7.56 5.12 -9.16
N THR A 61 -8.49 4.77 -10.05
CA THR A 61 -9.89 5.14 -9.92
C THR A 61 -10.49 4.55 -8.65
N ASP A 62 -10.28 3.26 -8.36
CA ASP A 62 -10.75 2.61 -7.13
C ASP A 62 -10.20 3.32 -5.88
N TYR A 63 -8.92 3.69 -5.89
CA TYR A 63 -8.29 4.37 -4.77
C TYR A 63 -8.82 5.80 -4.58
N VAL A 64 -8.96 6.58 -5.65
CA VAL A 64 -9.45 7.97 -5.61
C VAL A 64 -10.94 8.01 -5.27
N THR A 65 -11.72 7.04 -5.73
CA THR A 65 -13.16 6.95 -5.45
C THR A 65 -13.46 6.24 -4.12
N LYS A 66 -12.45 5.68 -3.46
CA LYS A 66 -12.58 5.04 -2.16
C LYS A 66 -13.21 6.02 -1.17
N SER A 67 -14.39 5.67 -0.69
CA SER A 67 -15.12 6.53 0.24
C SER A 67 -14.28 6.76 1.49
N ASN A 68 -14.08 8.03 1.84
CA ASN A 68 -13.44 8.36 3.10
C ASN A 68 -14.30 7.84 4.25
N LEU A 69 -13.66 7.30 5.27
CA LEU A 69 -14.36 6.93 6.50
C LEU A 69 -15.05 8.19 7.04
N SER A 70 -16.33 8.08 7.36
CA SER A 70 -17.11 9.19 7.90
C SER A 70 -16.42 9.74 9.14
N PHE A 71 -15.98 10.99 9.07
CA PHE A 71 -15.33 11.66 10.19
C PHE A 71 -16.27 11.73 11.40
N HIS A 72 -17.56 11.98 11.16
CA HIS A 72 -18.59 12.03 12.20
C HIS A 72 -18.69 10.70 12.97
N ASP A 73 -18.70 9.58 12.26
CA ASP A 73 -18.83 8.26 12.87
C ASP A 73 -17.55 7.88 13.61
N THR A 74 -16.39 8.17 13.02
CA THR A 74 -15.08 7.93 13.62
C THR A 74 -14.90 8.74 14.90
N PHE A 75 -15.23 10.03 14.86
CA PHE A 75 -15.15 10.93 16.00
C PHE A 75 -16.05 10.47 17.14
N SER A 76 -17.30 10.12 16.83
CA SER A 76 -18.27 9.63 17.81
C SER A 76 -17.79 8.34 18.49
N LEU A 77 -17.16 7.43 17.72
CA LEU A 77 -16.60 6.19 18.24
C LEU A 77 -15.41 6.44 19.19
N VAL A 78 -14.48 7.31 18.78
CA VAL A 78 -13.30 7.69 19.59
C VAL A 78 -13.73 8.38 20.88
N LEU A 79 -14.69 9.30 20.82
CA LEU A 79 -15.23 9.97 22.00
C LEU A 79 -15.83 8.95 22.99
N LYS A 80 -16.62 8.00 22.50
CA LYS A 80 -17.15 6.91 23.34
C LYS A 80 -16.05 6.05 23.95
N ALA A 81 -15.01 5.74 23.18
CA ALA A 81 -13.88 4.96 23.67
C ALA A 81 -13.14 5.68 24.82
N ILE A 82 -12.89 6.98 24.68
CA ILE A 82 -12.28 7.82 25.73
C ILE A 82 -13.15 7.81 26.99
N GLN A 83 -14.46 8.08 26.85
CA GLN A 83 -15.38 8.08 27.99
C GLN A 83 -15.45 6.73 28.70
N SER A 84 -15.36 5.61 27.96
CA SER A 84 -15.32 4.28 28.55
C SER A 84 -14.04 4.04 29.36
N LEU A 85 -12.89 4.49 28.84
CA LEU A 85 -11.61 4.36 29.53
C LEU A 85 -11.56 5.21 30.80
N GLU A 86 -12.09 6.43 30.77
CA GLU A 86 -12.20 7.30 31.94
C GLU A 86 -13.07 6.67 33.03
N LYS A 87 -14.22 6.11 32.66
CA LYS A 87 -15.10 5.39 33.60
C LYS A 87 -14.43 4.16 34.21
N GLN A 88 -13.67 3.40 33.42
CA GLN A 88 -12.92 2.26 33.95
C GLN A 88 -11.84 2.70 34.93
N LYS A 89 -11.12 3.80 34.63
CA LYS A 89 -10.10 4.35 35.52
C LYS A 89 -10.69 4.82 36.85
N LEU A 90 -11.80 5.56 36.80
CA LEU A 90 -12.54 5.98 38.00
C LEU A 90 -13.03 4.81 38.86
N ASN A 91 -13.45 3.70 38.24
CA ASN A 91 -13.86 2.50 38.97
C ASN A 91 -12.69 1.74 39.60
N ILE A 92 -11.47 1.87 39.05
CA ILE A 92 -10.25 1.30 39.63
C ILE A 92 -9.78 2.13 40.82
N ASP A 93 -9.86 3.46 40.72
CA ASP A 93 -9.44 4.38 41.79
C ASP A 93 -10.44 4.42 42.97
N ALA A 94 -11.66 3.93 42.78
CA ALA A 94 -12.73 3.85 43.79
C ALA A 94 -12.83 2.49 44.52
N ALA A 95 -11.99 1.52 44.16
CA ALA A 95 -11.91 0.18 44.77
C ALA A 95 -10.65 0.05 45.64
#